data_AF-A0A969KAN4-F1
#
_entry.id   AF-A0A969KAN4-F1
#
_cell.length_a   1.000
_cell.length_b   1.000
_cell.length_c   1.000
_cell.angle_alpha   90.00
_cell.angle_beta   90.00
_cell.angle_gamma   90.00
#
_symmetry.space_group_name_H-M   'P 1'
#
loop_
_entity.id
_entity.type
_entity.pdbx_description
1 polymer ?
#
loop_
_entity_poly.entity_id
_entity_poly.type
_entity_poly.pdbx_seq_one_letter_code
_entity_poly.pdbx_strand_id
1 'polypeptide(L)' 'DVDRDLLSLLARRAALVRRAGDVKAELGSPVYDARREADLLTLRDAWARELGLPESPVRDVFLAVLRLSRGLQQRDPAT' A
#
# COMPACT_ATOMS: atom_id res chain seq x y z
N ASP A 1 -5.57 15.15 16.20
CA ASP A 1 -4.17 15.41 15.80
C ASP A 1 -3.95 14.64 14.51
N VAL A 2 -3.64 15.34 13.42
CA VAL A 2 -3.67 14.80 12.05
C VAL A 2 -2.69 13.64 11.87
N ASP A 3 -1.53 13.70 12.52
CA ASP A 3 -0.51 12.66 12.41
C ASP A 3 -0.98 11.33 13.02
N ARG A 4 -1.77 11.40 14.10
CA ARG A 4 -2.40 10.21 14.69
C ARG A 4 -3.45 9.60 13.75
N ASP A 5 -4.17 10.43 13.01
CA ASP A 5 -5.17 9.96 12.04
C ASP A 5 -4.47 9.27 10.85
N LEU A 6 -3.34 9.80 10.39
CA LEU A 6 -2.48 9.15 9.39
C LEU A 6 -2.02 7.76 9.87
N LEU A 7 -1.50 7.65 11.10
CA LEU A 7 -1.11 6.37 11.68
C LEU A 7 -2.28 5.37 11.76
N SER A 8 -3.47 5.86 12.11
CA SER A 8 -4.69 5.03 12.19
C SER A 8 -5.11 4.50 10.81
N LEU A 9 -5.01 5.33 9.76
CA LEU A 9 -5.25 4.93 8.38
C LEU A 9 -4.23 3.90 7.89
N LEU A 10 -2.95 4.07 8.24
CA LEU A 10 -1.91 3.10 7.92
C LEU A 10 -2.17 1.75 8.59
N ALA A 11 -2.57 1.74 9.87
CA ALA A 11 -2.92 0.52 10.60
C ALA A 11 -4.12 -0.20 9.95
N ARG A 12 -5.17 0.55 9.59
CA ARG A 12 -6.34 -0.01 8.89
C ARG A 12 -5.95 -0.62 7.53
N ARG A 13 -5.08 0.07 6.78
CA ARG A 13 -4.58 -0.42 5.50
C ARG A 13 -3.74 -1.69 5.66
N ALA A 14 -2.88 -1.75 6.69
CA ALA A 14 -2.10 -2.94 7.03
C ALA A 14 -3.00 -4.15 7.32
N ALA A 15 -4.08 -3.98 8.08
CA ALA A 15 -5.03 -5.05 8.36
C ALA A 15 -5.72 -5.58 7.09
N LEU A 16 -6.10 -4.68 6.16
CA LEU A 16 -6.67 -5.07 4.87
C LEU A 16 -5.68 -5.86 4.02
N VAL A 17 -4.43 -5.42 3.99
CA VAL A 17 -3.35 -6.06 3.24
C VAL A 17 -3.07 -7.48 3.75
N ARG A 18 -3.05 -7.70 5.07
CA ARG A 18 -2.88 -9.04 5.66
C ARG A 18 -3.98 -10.00 5.21
N ARG A 19 -5.25 -9.62 5.39
CA ARG A 19 -6.39 -10.42 4.95
C ARG A 19 -6.36 -10.75 3.46
N ALA A 20 -5.94 -9.79 2.63
CA ALA A 20 -5.79 -10.01 1.19
C ALA A 20 -4.61 -10.93 0.86
N GLY A 21 -3.56 -10.94 1.68
CA GLY A 21 -2.43 -11.88 1.58
C GLY A 21 -2.88 -13.31 1.85
N ASP A 22 -3.61 -13.54 2.93
CA ASP A 22 -4.13 -14.86 3.32
C ASP A 22 -4.95 -15.50 2.18
N VAL A 23 -5.91 -14.75 1.63
CA VAL A 23 -6.75 -15.20 0.50
C VAL A 23 -5.94 -15.45 -0.77
N LYS A 24 -4.89 -14.66 -1.05
CA LYS A 24 -4.06 -14.86 -2.24
C LYS A 24 -3.12 -16.04 -2.11
N ALA A 25 -2.67 -16.35 -0.89
CA ALA A 25 -1.88 -17.54 -0.61
C ALA A 25 -2.69 -18.82 -0.89
N GLU A 26 -3.96 -18.84 -0.48
CA GLU A 26 -4.90 -19.93 -0.81
C GLU A 26 -5.10 -20.10 -2.33
N LEU A 27 -5.03 -19.01 -3.09
CA LEU A 27 -5.25 -18.98 -4.55
C LEU A 27 -3.97 -19.09 -5.39
N GLY A 28 -2.78 -19.23 -4.77
CA GLY A 28 -1.49 -19.34 -5.48
C GLY A 28 -1.11 -18.13 -6.33
N SER A 29 -1.72 -16.96 -6.09
CA SER A 29 -1.50 -15.75 -6.89
C SER A 29 -0.30 -14.96 -6.39
N PRO A 30 0.54 -14.39 -7.28
CA PRO A 30 1.72 -13.65 -6.86
C PRO A 30 1.34 -12.43 -6.00
N VAL A 31 2.03 -12.31 -4.87
CA VAL A 31 1.90 -11.20 -3.92
C VAL A 31 2.32 -9.86 -4.55
N TYR A 32 3.22 -9.89 -5.52
CA TYR A 32 3.80 -8.74 -6.21
C TYR A 32 3.35 -8.66 -7.67
N ASP A 33 2.75 -7.52 -8.04
CA ASP A 33 2.39 -7.17 -9.42
C ASP A 33 2.89 -5.74 -9.70
N ALA A 34 4.00 -5.65 -10.42
CA ALA A 34 4.67 -4.39 -10.72
C ALA A 34 3.80 -3.43 -11.54
N ARG A 35 2.99 -3.96 -12.47
CA ARG A 35 2.13 -3.15 -13.33
C ARG A 35 1.01 -2.53 -12.49
N ARG A 36 0.36 -3.33 -11.65
CA ARG A 36 -0.68 -2.85 -10.74
C ARG A 36 -0.16 -1.76 -9.81
N GLU A 37 1.05 -1.90 -9.28
CA GLU A 37 1.62 -0.88 -8.40
C GLU A 37 1.98 0.41 -9.12
N ALA A 38 2.45 0.32 -10.37
CA ALA A 38 2.65 1.49 -11.22
C ALA A 38 1.33 2.23 -11.47
N ASP A 39 0.26 1.50 -11.80
CA ASP A 39 -1.08 2.07 -12.01
C ASP A 39 -1.61 2.75 -10.72
N LEU A 40 -1.37 2.12 -9.56
CA LEU A 40 -1.72 2.72 -8.27
C LEU A 40 -0.99 4.05 -8.06
N LEU A 41 0.32 4.12 -8.33
CA LEU A 41 1.10 5.35 -8.13
C LEU A 41 0.65 6.47 -9.09
N THR A 42 0.39 6.16 -10.36
CA THR A 42 -0.16 7.14 -11.33
C THR A 42 -1.46 7.76 -10.82
N LEU A 43 -2.34 6.95 -10.22
CA LEU A 43 -3.58 7.45 -9.62
C LEU A 43 -3.31 8.38 -8.41
N ARG A 44 -2.23 8.16 -7.65
CA ARG A 44 -1.90 9.02 -6.50
C ARG A 44 -1.32 10.35 -6.95
N ASP A 45 -0.59 10.40 -8.07
CA ASP A 45 -0.16 11.66 -8.67
C ASP A 45 -1.37 12.51 -9.06
N ALA A 46 -2.39 11.89 -9.68
CA ALA A 46 -3.63 12.58 -10.04
C ALA A 46 -4.33 13.16 -8.81
N TRP A 47 -4.46 12.40 -7.73
CA TRP A 47 -5.06 12.90 -6.48
C TRP A 47 -4.22 14.01 -5.83
N ALA A 48 -2.89 13.89 -5.86
CA ALA A 48 -2.01 14.94 -5.36
C ALA A 48 -2.26 16.26 -6.11
N ARG A 49 -2.34 16.19 -7.45
CA ARG A 49 -2.64 17.34 -8.30
C ARG A 49 -4.01 17.94 -8.02
N GLU A 50 -5.05 17.13 -7.88
CA GLU A 50 -6.41 17.57 -7.55
C GLU A 50 -6.48 18.29 -6.20
N LEU A 51 -5.64 17.88 -5.24
CA LEU A 51 -5.55 18.49 -3.92
C LEU A 51 -4.55 19.66 -3.84
N GLY A 52 -3.90 20.03 -4.96
CA GLY A 52 -2.89 21.09 -4.99
C GLY A 52 -1.59 20.73 -4.26
N LEU A 53 -1.31 19.44 -4.06
CA LEU A 53 -0.10 18.93 -3.41
C LEU A 53 0.99 18.61 -4.44
N PRO A 54 2.28 18.74 -4.09
CA PRO A 54 3.36 18.37 -4.99
C PRO A 54 3.39 16.84 -5.19
N GLU A 55 3.35 16.41 -6.45
CA GLU A 55 3.23 14.99 -6.83
C GLU A 55 4.41 14.15 -6.31
N SER A 56 5.65 14.65 -6.43
CA SER A 56 6.86 13.90 -6.07
C SER A 56 6.94 13.53 -4.57
N PRO A 57 6.81 14.48 -3.61
CA PRO A 57 6.76 14.13 -2.19
C PRO A 57 5.58 13.22 -1.80
N VAL A 58 4.41 13.42 -2.41
CA VAL A 58 3.25 12.55 -2.16
C VAL A 58 3.53 11.14 -2.66
N ARG A 59 4.15 11.00 -3.84
CA ARG A 59 4.58 9.72 -4.39
C ARG A 59 5.53 8.99 -3.44
N ASP A 60 6.49 9.69 -2.84
CA ASP A 60 7.43 9.10 -1.87
C ASP A 60 6.71 8.53 -0.65
N VAL A 61 5.69 9.22 -0.12
CA VAL A 61 4.84 8.71 0.96
C VAL A 61 4.15 7.41 0.53
N PHE A 62 3.53 7.39 -0.65
CA PHE A 62 2.83 6.19 -1.13
C PHE A 62 3.78 5.03 -1.47
N LEU A 63 5.00 5.30 -1.91
CA LEU A 63 6.06 4.30 -2.07
C LEU A 63 6.44 3.67 -0.72
N ALA A 64 6.56 4.47 0.34
CA ALA A 64 6.78 3.95 1.70
C ALA A 64 5.61 3.06 2.16
N VAL A 65 4.37 3.48 1.88
CA VAL A 65 3.16 2.71 2.17
C VAL A 65 3.11 1.37 1.43
N LEU A 66 3.49 1.34 0.13
CA LEU A 66 3.59 0.09 -0.63
C LEU A 66 4.66 -0.84 -0.06
N ARG A 67 5.84 -0.30 0.29
CA ARG A 67 6.93 -1.06 0.92
C ARG A 67 6.49 -1.72 2.22
N LEU A 68 5.80 -0.98 3.09
CA LEU A 68 5.20 -1.51 4.31
C LEU A 68 4.25 -2.68 4.00
N SER A 69 3.46 -2.56 2.93
CA SER A 69 2.47 -3.58 2.55
C SER A 69 3.09 -4.88 2.09
N ARG A 70 4.17 -4.81 1.32
CA ARG A 70 4.90 -6.00 0.85
C ARG A 70 5.52 -6.73 2.03
N GLY A 71 6.17 -6.01 2.95
CA GLY A 71 6.74 -6.60 4.17
C GLY A 71 5.71 -7.29 5.06
N LEU A 72 4.46 -6.82 5.07
CA LEU A 72 3.36 -7.44 5.82
C LEU A 72 2.77 -8.68 5.15
N GLN A 73 2.88 -8.82 3.82
CA GLN A 73 2.43 -10.01 3.08
C GLN A 73 3.52 -11.09 2.99
N GLN A 74 4.79 -10.75 3.24
CA GLN A 74 5.92 -11.69 3.18
C GLN A 74 6.10 -12.54 4.46
N ARG A 75 5.24 -12.38 5.46
CA ARG A 75 5.18 -13.26 6.65
C ARG A 75 4.14 -14.36 6.44
N ASP A 76 4.54 -15.43 5.76
CA ASP A 76 4.45 -16.84 6.19
C ASP A 76 4.68 -17.81 5.02
N PRO A 77 5.82 -18.52 5.02
CA PRO A 77 5.85 -19.94 4.71
C PRO A 77 6.46 -20.69 5.91
N ALA A 78 5.74 -20.77 7.03
CA ALA A 78 5.82 -21.82 8.05
C ALA A 78 5.12 -21.37 9.34
N THR A 79 3.87 -21.79 9.51
CA THR A 79 3.44 -22.47 10.75
C THR A 79 2.78 -23.76 10.32
#